data_AF-A0A2E2W0Z1-F1
#
_entry.id   AF-A0A2E2W0Z1-F1
#
_cell.length_a   1.000
_cell.length_b   1.000
_cell.length_c   1.000
_cell.angle_alpha   90.00
_cell.angle_beta   90.00
_cell.angle_gamma   90.00
#
_symmetry.space_group_name_H-M   'P 1'
#
loop_
_entity.id
_entity.type
_entity.pdbx_description
1 polymer ?
#
loop_
_entity_poly.entity_id
_entity_poly.type
_entity_poly.pdbx_seq_one_letter_code
_entity_poly.pdbx_strand_id
1 'polypeptide(L)'
;MEDSAAEYVETEGSQIMQKIQAYIVGALLMFGSATWAAIYAQNVSSVIAILSIPSLLAGYIYGTALPQYVWGMLLGICCYMVLEFFMYGPVYQTTGLVYGIAFFTSLGCATIGYALLRWKTGRMSRFSD
;
A
#
# COMPACT_ATOMS: atom_id res chain seq x y z
N MET A 1 -35.48 1.46 18.27
CA MET A 1 -34.18 1.76 18.91
C MET A 1 -33.20 0.60 18.82
N GLU A 2 -33.64 -0.67 18.79
CA GLU A 2 -32.77 -1.82 18.49
C GLU A 2 -32.25 -1.86 17.04
N ASP A 3 -33.04 -1.46 16.05
CA ASP A 3 -32.60 -1.44 14.63
C ASP A 3 -31.37 -0.56 14.39
N SER A 4 -31.33 0.64 15.01
CA SER A 4 -30.17 1.51 14.86
C SER A 4 -28.90 0.88 15.47
N ALA A 5 -29.00 0.22 16.62
CA ALA A 5 -27.83 -0.39 17.27
C ALA A 5 -27.26 -1.56 16.42
N ALA A 6 -28.11 -2.35 15.78
CA ALA A 6 -27.67 -3.42 14.88
C ALA A 6 -27.00 -2.85 13.61
N GLU A 7 -27.59 -1.82 13.01
CA GLU A 7 -27.04 -1.13 11.83
C GLU A 7 -25.69 -0.46 12.12
N TYR A 8 -25.52 0.12 13.31
CA TYR A 8 -24.24 0.68 13.77
C TYR A 8 -23.17 -0.40 13.92
N VAL A 9 -23.49 -1.56 14.50
CA VAL A 9 -22.53 -2.66 14.69
C VAL A 9 -22.11 -3.27 13.34
N GLU A 10 -23.04 -3.37 12.39
CA GLU A 10 -22.77 -3.92 11.06
C GLU A 10 -21.91 -2.96 10.21
N THR A 11 -22.20 -1.65 10.27
CA THR A 11 -21.37 -0.63 9.61
C THR A 11 -19.98 -0.49 10.24
N GLU A 12 -19.87 -0.57 11.57
CA GLU A 12 -18.59 -0.53 12.26
C GLU A 12 -17.74 -1.78 11.96
N GLY A 13 -18.36 -2.97 11.95
CA GLY A 13 -17.71 -4.22 11.58
C GLY A 13 -17.20 -4.22 10.13
N SER A 14 -17.99 -3.70 9.20
CA SER A 14 -17.59 -3.53 7.79
C SER A 14 -16.40 -2.58 7.62
N GLN A 15 -16.38 -1.47 8.35
CA GLN A 15 -15.25 -0.52 8.36
C GLN A 15 -13.98 -1.14 8.95
N ILE A 16 -14.09 -1.94 10.01
CA ILE A 16 -12.96 -2.65 10.62
C ILE A 16 -12.40 -3.69 9.64
N MET A 17 -13.26 -4.47 8.98
CA MET A 17 -12.86 -5.45 7.98
C MET A 17 -12.09 -4.80 6.82
N GLN A 18 -12.58 -3.68 6.28
CA GLN A 18 -11.89 -2.95 5.22
C GLN A 18 -10.52 -2.44 5.64
N LYS A 19 -10.36 -1.96 6.88
CA LYS A 19 -9.07 -1.51 7.43
C LYS A 19 -8.08 -2.68 7.55
N ILE A 20 -8.54 -3.85 8.02
CA ILE A 20 -7.71 -5.05 8.13
C ILE A 20 -7.29 -5.53 6.74
N GLN A 21 -8.21 -5.56 5.78
CA GLN A 21 -7.90 -5.91 4.39
C GLN A 21 -6.88 -4.96 3.78
N ALA A 22 -7.05 -3.65 3.95
CA ALA A 22 -6.09 -2.65 3.48
C ALA A 22 -4.69 -2.87 4.06
N TYR A 23 -4.61 -3.21 5.34
CA TYR A 23 -3.35 -3.53 6.02
C TYR A 23 -2.68 -4.79 5.44
N ILE A 24 -3.43 -5.90 5.34
CA ILE A 24 -2.90 -7.17 4.81
C ILE A 24 -2.45 -7.00 3.35
N VAL A 25 -3.27 -6.33 2.53
CA VAL A 25 -2.96 -6.09 1.13
C VAL A 25 -1.75 -5.17 0.97
N GLY A 26 -1.60 -4.15 1.82
CA GLY A 26 -0.39 -3.31 1.86
C GLY A 26 0.86 -4.12 2.17
N ALA A 27 0.79 -5.02 3.16
CA ALA A 27 1.90 -5.88 3.54
C ALA A 27 2.28 -6.86 2.44
N LEU A 28 1.31 -7.57 1.87
CA LEU A 28 1.53 -8.56 0.83
C LEU A 28 2.02 -7.93 -0.47
N LEU A 29 1.45 -6.79 -0.90
CA LEU A 29 1.91 -6.10 -2.10
C LEU A 29 3.35 -5.63 -1.94
N MET A 30 3.68 -4.98 -0.83
CA MET A 30 5.04 -4.43 -0.66
C MET A 30 6.08 -5.54 -0.52
N PHE A 31 5.77 -6.60 0.24
CA PHE A 31 6.63 -7.76 0.36
C PHE A 31 6.80 -8.52 -0.97
N GLY A 32 5.70 -8.75 -1.68
CA GLY A 32 5.70 -9.44 -2.97
C GLY A 32 6.45 -8.65 -4.03
N SER A 33 6.23 -7.35 -4.13
CA SER A 33 6.96 -6.46 -5.03
C SER A 33 8.45 -6.40 -4.70
N ALA A 34 8.83 -6.37 -3.41
CA ALA A 34 10.23 -6.40 -3.01
C ALA A 34 10.90 -7.73 -3.39
N THR A 35 10.22 -8.85 -3.16
CA THR A 35 10.69 -10.18 -3.56
C THR A 35 10.84 -10.29 -5.09
N TRP A 36 9.89 -9.75 -5.84
CA TRP A 36 9.93 -9.74 -7.30
C TRP A 36 11.07 -8.85 -7.83
N ALA A 37 11.27 -7.68 -7.21
CA ALA A 37 12.37 -6.79 -7.53
C ALA A 37 13.72 -7.45 -7.26
N ALA A 38 13.86 -8.23 -6.19
CA ALA A 38 15.09 -8.97 -5.88
C ALA A 38 15.50 -9.96 -6.97
N ILE A 39 14.52 -10.59 -7.64
CA ILE A 39 14.75 -11.62 -8.66
C ILE A 39 14.99 -10.99 -10.03
N TYR A 40 14.24 -9.95 -10.40
CA TYR A 40 14.19 -9.45 -11.77
C TYR A 40 14.84 -8.08 -12.00
N ALA A 41 15.03 -7.27 -10.97
CA ALA A 41 15.52 -5.90 -11.15
C ALA A 41 17.05 -5.89 -11.23
N GLN A 42 17.56 -5.63 -12.43
CA GLN A 42 19.01 -5.45 -12.66
C GLN A 42 19.51 -4.05 -12.26
N ASN A 43 18.60 -3.08 -12.09
CA ASN A 43 18.92 -1.68 -11.80
C ASN A 43 18.09 -1.12 -10.62
N VAL A 44 18.67 -0.18 -9.86
CA VAL A 44 18.00 0.48 -8.73
C VAL A 44 16.69 1.17 -9.15
N SER A 45 16.67 1.81 -10.33
CA SER A 45 15.45 2.44 -10.86
C SER A 45 14.32 1.44 -11.14
N SER A 46 14.66 0.23 -11.60
CA SER A 46 13.65 -0.82 -11.81
C SER A 46 13.09 -1.37 -10.50
N VAL A 47 13.90 -1.45 -9.43
CA VAL A 47 13.43 -1.79 -8.07
C VAL A 47 12.38 -0.76 -7.64
N ILE A 48 12.70 0.53 -7.73
CA ILE A 48 11.77 1.60 -7.33
C ILE A 48 10.46 1.54 -8.13
N ALA A 49 10.53 1.29 -9.44
CA ALA A 49 9.34 1.19 -10.29
C ALA A 49 8.44 0.00 -9.92
N ILE A 50 9.02 -1.19 -9.70
CA ILE A 50 8.29 -2.42 -9.35
C ILE A 50 7.61 -2.30 -7.97
N LEU A 51 8.22 -1.58 -7.03
CA LEU A 51 7.63 -1.34 -5.71
C LEU A 51 6.56 -0.23 -5.70
N SER A 52 6.60 0.72 -6.64
CA SER A 52 5.75 1.92 -6.59
C SER A 52 4.49 1.83 -7.45
N ILE A 53 4.57 1.23 -8.64
CA ILE A 53 3.45 1.15 -9.59
C ILE A 53 2.24 0.37 -9.02
N PRO A 54 2.41 -0.79 -8.36
CA PRO A 54 1.28 -1.53 -7.80
C PRO A 54 0.53 -0.76 -6.71
N SER A 55 1.25 0.10 -5.98
CA SER A 55 0.69 0.93 -4.91
C SER A 55 -0.20 2.06 -5.42
N LEU A 56 -0.09 2.43 -6.70
CA LEU A 56 -0.95 3.41 -7.36
C LEU A 56 -2.38 2.84 -7.51
N LEU A 57 -2.49 1.57 -7.91
CA LEU A 57 -3.77 0.85 -8.00
C LEU A 57 -4.36 0.59 -6.61
N ALA A 58 -3.52 0.16 -5.66
CA ALA A 58 -3.98 -0.09 -4.30
C ALA A 58 -4.44 1.19 -3.59
N GLY A 59 -3.79 2.33 -3.81
CA GLY A 59 -4.22 3.64 -3.31
C GLY A 59 -5.55 4.11 -3.91
N TYR A 60 -5.86 3.71 -5.15
CA TYR A 60 -7.18 3.94 -5.75
C TYR A 60 -8.28 3.09 -5.09
N ILE A 61 -8.01 1.81 -4.79
CA ILE A 61 -8.99 0.88 -4.22
C ILE A 61 -9.20 1.12 -2.71
N TYR A 62 -8.13 1.27 -1.95
CA TYR A 62 -8.13 1.39 -0.48
C TYR A 62 -8.04 2.85 0.01
N GLY A 63 -8.39 3.81 -0.85
CA GLY A 63 -8.25 5.24 -0.57
C GLY A 63 -8.92 5.73 0.72
N THR A 64 -9.96 5.04 1.19
CA THR A 64 -10.68 5.35 2.44
C THR A 64 -9.94 4.85 3.70
N ALA A 65 -9.04 3.87 3.57
CA ALA A 65 -8.25 3.27 4.65
C ALA A 65 -6.74 3.42 4.39
N LEU A 66 -6.34 4.54 3.78
CA LEU A 66 -4.96 4.82 3.37
C LEU A 66 -3.93 4.69 4.51
N PRO A 67 -4.20 5.15 5.75
CA PRO A 67 -3.26 4.95 6.85
C PRO A 67 -2.98 3.47 7.13
N GLN A 68 -4.02 2.62 7.18
CA GLN A 68 -3.85 1.18 7.43
C GLN A 68 -3.06 0.51 6.30
N TYR A 69 -3.31 0.90 5.05
CA TYR A 69 -2.54 0.42 3.90
C TYR A 69 -1.06 0.78 4.02
N VAL A 70 -0.74 2.02 4.43
CA VAL A 70 0.64 2.48 4.64
C VAL A 70 1.34 1.71 5.75
N TRP A 71 0.65 1.46 6.87
CA TRP A 71 1.18 0.62 7.94
C TRP A 71 1.45 -0.81 7.47
N GLY A 72 0.56 -1.33 6.62
CA GLY A 72 0.77 -2.61 5.94
C GLY A 72 2.03 -2.62 5.08
N MET A 73 2.19 -1.62 4.21
CA MET A 73 3.38 -1.49 3.36
C MET A 73 4.68 -1.41 4.18
N LEU A 74 4.67 -0.69 5.30
CA LEU A 74 5.82 -0.60 6.20
C LEU A 74 6.17 -1.96 6.81
N LEU A 75 5.17 -2.72 7.27
CA LEU A 75 5.37 -4.07 7.76
C LEU A 75 5.94 -4.98 6.65
N GLY A 76 5.35 -4.94 5.45
CA GLY A 76 5.79 -5.75 4.31
C GLY A 76 7.26 -5.54 3.95
N ILE A 77 7.71 -4.28 3.87
CA ILE A 77 9.11 -3.97 3.56
C ILE A 77 10.06 -4.29 4.72
N CYS A 78 9.64 -4.09 5.97
CA CYS A 78 10.43 -4.49 7.13
C CYS A 78 10.62 -6.02 7.19
N CYS A 79 9.56 -6.79 6.99
CA CYS A 79 9.64 -8.26 6.92
C CYS A 79 10.57 -8.71 5.81
N TYR A 80 10.49 -8.09 4.63
CA TYR A 80 11.38 -8.40 3.52
C TYR A 80 12.84 -8.07 3.84
N MET A 81 13.14 -6.89 4.41
CA MET A 81 14.50 -6.52 4.81
C MET A 81 15.11 -7.50 5.84
N VAL A 82 14.32 -7.92 6.82
CA VAL A 82 14.76 -8.89 7.83
C VAL A 82 15.08 -10.23 7.15
N LEU A 83 14.21 -10.70 6.26
CA LEU A 83 14.38 -11.95 5.54
C LEU A 83 15.61 -11.91 4.62
N GLU A 84 15.79 -10.81 3.87
CA GLU A 84 16.95 -10.56 3.02
C GLU A 84 18.26 -10.56 3.84
N PHE A 85 18.25 -9.91 5.01
CA PHE A 85 19.41 -9.89 5.92
C PHE A 85 19.79 -11.30 6.40
N PHE A 86 18.81 -12.15 6.73
CA PHE A 86 19.07 -13.53 7.15
C PHE A 86 19.51 -14.44 5.99
N MET A 87 18.99 -14.25 4.77
CA MET A 87 19.26 -15.15 3.65
C MET A 87 20.54 -14.84 2.88
N TYR A 88 20.81 -13.55 2.61
CA TYR A 88 21.87 -13.14 1.68
C TYR A 88 22.89 -12.18 2.31
N GLY A 89 22.66 -11.72 3.54
CA GLY A 89 23.37 -10.57 4.09
C GLY A 89 22.99 -9.27 3.33
N PRO A 90 23.63 -8.13 3.62
CA PRO A 90 23.34 -6.89 2.92
C PRO A 90 23.73 -6.99 1.43
N VAL A 91 22.73 -7.17 0.55
CA VAL A 91 22.91 -7.32 -0.91
C VAL A 91 23.53 -6.07 -1.56
N TYR A 92 23.33 -4.90 -0.94
CA TYR A 92 23.91 -3.61 -1.34
C TYR A 92 24.49 -2.90 -0.12
N GLN A 93 25.60 -2.16 -0.26
CA GLN A 93 26.10 -1.28 0.82
C GLN A 93 25.06 -0.21 1.26
N THR A 94 24.07 0.08 0.42
CA THR A 94 23.00 1.07 0.63
C THR A 94 21.59 0.48 0.50
N THR A 95 21.43 -0.83 0.78
CA THR A 95 20.14 -1.56 0.69
C THR A 95 19.01 -0.82 1.40
N GLY A 96 19.22 -0.42 2.65
CA GLY A 96 18.21 0.29 3.45
C GLY A 96 17.77 1.63 2.83
N LEU A 97 18.67 2.33 2.15
CA LEU A 97 18.40 3.63 1.53
C LEU A 97 17.57 3.46 0.25
N VAL A 98 17.87 2.44 -0.55
CA VAL A 98 17.10 2.10 -1.77
C VAL A 98 15.66 1.73 -1.43
N TYR A 99 15.46 0.84 -0.45
CA TYR A 99 14.12 0.46 -0.02
C TYR A 99 13.37 1.61 0.66
N GLY A 100 14.07 2.48 1.40
CA GLY A 100 13.48 3.71 1.94
C GLY A 100 12.94 4.63 0.85
N ILE A 101 13.73 4.91 -0.19
CA ILE A 101 13.28 5.71 -1.35
C ILE A 101 12.11 5.02 -2.07
N ALA A 102 12.17 3.69 -2.24
CA ALA A 102 11.10 2.94 -2.85
C ALA A 102 9.79 3.01 -2.04
N PHE A 103 9.88 2.99 -0.71
CA PHE A 103 8.74 3.17 0.20
C PHE A 103 8.13 4.58 0.07
N PHE A 104 8.94 5.64 0.09
CA PHE A 104 8.43 7.01 -0.11
C PHE A 104 7.82 7.23 -1.49
N THR A 105 8.39 6.61 -2.52
CA THR A 105 7.87 6.69 -3.89
C THR A 105 6.55 5.93 -4.01
N SER A 106 6.45 4.75 -3.39
CA SER A 106 5.22 3.94 -3.29
C SER A 106 4.10 4.67 -2.52
N LEU A 107 4.46 5.37 -1.44
CA LEU A 107 3.58 6.30 -0.74
C LEU A 107 3.06 7.44 -1.63
N GLY A 108 3.94 8.03 -2.44
CA GLY A 108 3.59 9.03 -3.45
C GLY A 108 2.59 8.47 -4.46
N CYS A 109 2.82 7.26 -4.97
CA CYS A 109 1.89 6.59 -5.87
C CYS A 109 0.53 6.32 -5.22
N ALA A 110 0.51 5.82 -3.97
CA ALA A 110 -0.75 5.56 -3.25
C ALA A 110 -1.56 6.85 -3.00
N THR A 111 -0.89 7.94 -2.63
CA THR A 111 -1.54 9.25 -2.43
C THR A 111 -2.08 9.84 -3.74
N ILE A 112 -1.35 9.69 -4.86
CA ILE A 112 -1.84 10.07 -6.19
C ILE A 112 -3.06 9.22 -6.59
N GLY A 113 -3.03 7.91 -6.36
CA GLY A 113 -4.16 7.01 -6.61
C GLY A 113 -5.43 7.44 -5.86
N TYR A 114 -5.28 7.82 -4.59
CA TYR A 114 -6.38 8.39 -3.80
C TYR A 114 -6.87 9.74 -4.32
N ALA A 115 -5.95 10.65 -4.69
CA ALA A 115 -6.31 11.94 -5.26
C ALA A 115 -7.12 11.80 -6.56
N LEU A 116 -6.76 10.82 -7.41
CA LEU A 116 -7.50 10.48 -8.63
C LEU A 116 -8.92 9.97 -8.33
N LEU A 117 -9.08 9.10 -7.33
CA LEU A 117 -10.39 8.63 -6.88
C LEU A 117 -11.25 9.82 -6.42
N ARG A 118 -10.71 10.67 -5.53
CA ARG A 118 -11.43 11.84 -4.99
C ARG A 118 -11.83 12.82 -6.10
N TRP A 119 -10.94 13.05 -7.06
CA TRP A 119 -11.21 13.91 -8.21
C TRP A 119 -12.31 13.33 -9.11
N LYS A 120 -12.29 12.01 -9.37
CA LYS A 120 -13.32 11.32 -10.15
C LYS A 120 -14.69 11.41 -9.47
N THR A 121 -14.75 11.14 -8.16
CA THR A 121 -16.00 11.21 -7.38
C THR A 121 -16.54 12.64 -7.33
N GLY A 122 -15.68 13.64 -7.13
CA GLY A 122 -16.09 15.05 -7.15
C GLY A 122 -16.52 15.57 -8.53
N ARG A 123 -16.04 14.98 -9.63
CA ARG A 123 -16.56 15.29 -10.98
C ARG A 123 -17.90 14.64 -11.27
N MET A 124 -18.15 13.43 -10.76
CA MET A 124 -19.45 12.77 -10.92
C MET A 124 -20.56 13.48 -10.15
N SER A 125 -20.30 13.98 -8.94
CA SER A 125 -21.31 14.76 -8.19
C SER A 125 -21.74 16.03 -8.92
N ARG A 126 -20.83 16.63 -9.72
CA ARG A 126 -21.07 17.88 -10.45
C ARG A 126 -21.84 17.72 -11.77
N PHE A 127 -22.10 16.48 -12.20
CA PHE A 127 -22.86 16.16 -13.41
C PHE A 127 -24.26 15.59 -13.10
N SER A 128 -24.58 15.41 -11.82
CA SER A 128 -25.90 14.97 -11.35
C SER A 128 -26.80 16.10 -10.82
N ASP A 129 -26.30 17.33 -10.81
CA ASP A 129 -27.09 18.58 -10.67
C ASP A 129 -27.37 19.17 -12.06
#